data_AF-A0A7J3HNK2-F1
#
_entry.id   AF-A0A7J3HNK2-F1
#
_cell.length_a   1.000
_cell.length_b   1.000
_cell.length_c   1.000
_cell.angle_alpha   90.00
_cell.angle_beta   90.00
_cell.angle_gamma   90.00
#
_symmetry.space_group_name_H-M   'P 1'
#
loop_
_entity.id
_entity.type
_entity.pdbx_description
1 polymer ?
#
loop_
_entity_poly.entity_id
_entity_poly.type
_entity_poly.pdbx_seq_one_letter_code
_entity_poly.pdbx_strand_id
1 'polypeptide(L)'
;MTRIILLLVETAVELVPQEIRNHPAIQAYCRRRRQDPRWTILDSSYHHAAMKGLNNYQKRGRPDILHFTLLEALGSPLNLAGNLEIYCHTQDEAFIEISPTVRLPRVYDRFKGLLSQLYKEGIIKTDEGEVLLRMERKNMAETISSLKPEKTYLLTEKGRKASREELREIFQKIARPLFMVGCYPHGDFSEETKRLAEDSLSLSDKRLEAWTAVSRLLCIAEE
;
A
#
# COMPACT_ATOMS: atom_id res chain seq x y z
N MET A 1 21.42 -10.52 9.16
CA MET A 1 20.16 -10.14 9.83
C MET A 1 19.13 -9.98 8.73
N THR A 2 17.98 -10.64 8.85
CA THR A 2 16.94 -10.68 7.82
C THR A 2 16.34 -9.29 7.63
N ARG A 3 16.20 -8.85 6.37
CA ARG A 3 15.48 -7.62 6.02
C ARG A 3 14.21 -7.99 5.29
N ILE A 4 13.07 -7.71 5.90
CA ILE A 4 11.77 -8.08 5.35
C ILE A 4 11.30 -6.96 4.42
N ILE A 5 10.85 -7.32 3.23
CA ILE A 5 10.21 -6.38 2.31
C ILE A 5 8.70 -6.53 2.45
N LEU A 6 8.02 -5.47 2.86
CA LEU A 6 6.57 -5.37 2.83
C LEU A 6 6.15 -4.55 1.60
N LEU A 7 5.49 -5.20 0.64
CA LEU A 7 4.98 -4.56 -0.56
C LEU A 7 3.45 -4.53 -0.53
N LEU A 8 2.88 -3.34 -0.35
CA LEU A 8 1.44 -3.12 -0.40
C LEU A 8 1.01 -3.02 -1.87
N VAL A 9 0.27 -4.01 -2.37
CA VAL A 9 -0.04 -4.15 -3.80
C VAL A 9 -1.48 -3.78 -4.12
N GLU A 10 -1.70 -3.35 -5.36
CA GLU A 10 -2.99 -2.93 -5.90
C GLU A 10 -3.69 -1.90 -4.98
N THR A 11 -2.87 -1.01 -4.41
CA THR A 11 -3.31 -0.09 -3.37
C THR A 11 -4.37 0.86 -3.91
N ALA A 12 -5.46 1.04 -3.15
CA ALA A 12 -6.63 1.84 -3.52
C ALA A 12 -6.42 3.36 -3.37
N VAL A 13 -5.26 3.84 -3.85
CA VAL A 13 -4.81 5.23 -3.81
C VAL A 13 -4.53 5.68 -5.23
N GLU A 14 -5.16 6.78 -5.64
CA GLU A 14 -4.98 7.41 -6.94
C GLU A 14 -5.54 8.83 -6.89
N LEU A 15 -5.19 9.66 -7.87
CA LEU A 15 -5.86 10.94 -8.09
C LEU A 15 -7.27 10.71 -8.65
N VAL A 16 -8.16 11.70 -8.49
CA VAL A 16 -9.48 11.65 -9.14
C VAL A 16 -9.30 11.47 -10.65
N PRO A 17 -9.82 10.37 -11.23
CA PRO A 17 -9.64 10.03 -12.64
C PRO A 17 -10.22 11.11 -13.55
N GLN A 18 -9.56 11.35 -14.68
CA GLN A 18 -9.96 12.40 -15.62
C GLN A 18 -11.42 12.31 -16.05
N GLU A 19 -11.93 11.09 -16.26
CA GLU A 19 -13.31 10.82 -16.68
C GLU A 19 -14.38 11.31 -15.69
N ILE A 20 -14.05 11.43 -14.39
CA ILE A 20 -15.01 11.89 -13.36
C ILE A 20 -14.67 13.25 -12.75
N ARG A 21 -13.57 13.90 -13.15
CA ARG A 21 -13.14 15.20 -12.58
C ARG A 21 -14.22 16.27 -12.68
N ASN A 22 -14.96 16.31 -13.78
CA ASN A 22 -16.02 17.31 -14.01
C ASN A 22 -17.37 16.92 -13.40
N HIS A 23 -17.48 15.77 -12.74
CA HIS A 23 -18.72 15.35 -12.11
C HIS A 23 -19.12 16.34 -10.98
N PRO A 24 -20.40 16.74 -10.86
CA PRO A 24 -20.85 17.74 -9.89
C PRO A 24 -20.43 17.45 -8.45
N ALA A 25 -20.45 16.18 -8.03
CA ALA A 25 -20.01 15.77 -6.69
C ALA A 25 -18.52 16.06 -6.43
N ILE A 26 -17.65 15.82 -7.42
CA ILE A 26 -16.21 16.12 -7.32
C ILE A 26 -16.00 17.63 -7.26
N GLN A 27 -16.64 18.38 -8.15
CA GLN A 27 -16.52 19.83 -8.21
C GLN A 27 -17.00 20.50 -6.92
N ALA A 28 -18.13 20.05 -6.37
CA ALA A 28 -18.64 20.55 -5.10
C ALA A 28 -17.68 20.25 -3.93
N TYR A 29 -17.11 19.04 -3.87
CA TYR A 29 -16.12 18.68 -2.86
C TYR A 29 -14.87 19.57 -2.97
N CYS A 30 -14.30 19.68 -4.17
CA CYS A 30 -13.09 20.45 -4.45
C CYS A 30 -13.28 21.94 -4.13
N ARG A 31 -14.41 22.54 -4.52
CA ARG A 31 -14.76 23.93 -4.19
C ARG A 31 -14.83 24.16 -2.68
N ARG A 32 -15.47 23.25 -1.94
CA ARG A 32 -15.59 23.35 -0.47
C ARG A 32 -14.23 23.24 0.22
N ARG A 33 -13.35 22.38 -0.29
CA ARG A 33 -12.01 22.14 0.27
C ARG A 33 -10.93 23.07 -0.29
N ARG A 34 -11.27 23.92 -1.28
CA ARG A 34 -10.34 24.77 -2.04
C ARG A 34 -9.18 23.97 -2.65
N GLN A 35 -9.50 22.80 -3.19
CA GLN A 35 -8.55 21.88 -3.81
C GLN A 35 -8.73 21.86 -5.33
N ASP A 36 -7.65 21.62 -6.07
CA ASP A 36 -7.71 21.36 -7.49
C ASP A 36 -8.14 19.90 -7.73
N PRO A 37 -9.21 19.63 -8.51
CA PRO A 37 -9.63 18.26 -8.84
C PRO A 37 -8.51 17.39 -9.42
N ARG A 38 -7.54 17.99 -10.12
CA ARG A 38 -6.40 17.27 -10.72
C ARG A 38 -5.48 16.65 -9.67
N TRP A 39 -5.36 17.30 -8.50
CA TRP A 39 -4.48 16.88 -7.41
C TRP A 39 -5.27 16.31 -6.23
N THR A 40 -6.57 16.12 -6.38
CA THR A 40 -7.42 15.56 -5.34
C THR A 40 -7.30 14.04 -5.34
N ILE A 41 -7.06 13.43 -4.17
CA ILE A 41 -7.05 11.98 -4.01
C ILE A 41 -8.48 11.43 -4.07
N LEU A 42 -8.67 10.33 -4.80
CA LEU A 42 -9.95 9.64 -4.89
C LEU A 42 -10.30 9.01 -3.52
N ASP A 43 -11.52 9.26 -3.03
CA ASP A 43 -11.98 8.78 -1.73
C ASP A 43 -13.49 8.49 -1.82
N SER A 44 -13.85 7.22 -1.72
CA SER A 44 -15.22 6.74 -1.82
C SER A 44 -16.13 7.33 -0.76
N SER A 45 -15.62 7.73 0.40
CA SER A 45 -16.41 8.40 1.45
C SER A 45 -17.02 9.72 0.98
N TYR A 46 -16.37 10.39 0.01
CA TYR A 46 -16.81 11.67 -0.53
C TYR A 46 -17.22 11.61 -2.00
N HIS A 47 -16.63 10.69 -2.77
CA HIS A 47 -16.74 10.64 -4.23
C HIS A 47 -17.61 9.48 -4.73
N HIS A 48 -18.22 8.68 -3.84
CA HIS A 48 -18.99 7.48 -4.20
C HIS A 48 -19.97 7.68 -5.37
N ALA A 49 -20.74 8.78 -5.37
CA ALA A 49 -21.70 9.06 -6.43
C ALA A 49 -21.05 9.19 -7.82
N ALA A 50 -19.87 9.82 -7.90
CA ALA A 50 -19.11 9.96 -9.14
C ALA A 50 -18.42 8.65 -9.56
N MET A 51 -18.05 7.81 -8.59
CA MET A 51 -17.28 6.59 -8.82
C MET A 51 -18.07 5.45 -9.47
N LYS A 52 -19.41 5.45 -9.40
CA LYS A 52 -20.24 4.32 -9.88
C LYS A 52 -20.03 3.95 -11.36
N GLY A 53 -19.57 4.89 -12.18
CA GLY A 53 -19.27 4.66 -13.59
C GLY A 53 -17.84 4.20 -13.88
N LEU A 54 -16.97 4.18 -12.87
CA LEU A 54 -15.57 3.77 -13.03
C LEU A 54 -15.47 2.26 -13.16
N ASN A 55 -14.54 1.80 -14.00
CA ASN A 55 -14.14 0.40 -13.98
C ASN A 55 -13.54 0.04 -12.61
N ASN A 56 -13.89 -1.15 -12.10
CA ASN A 56 -13.46 -1.68 -10.81
C ASN A 56 -13.68 -0.71 -9.62
N TYR A 57 -14.74 0.11 -9.64
CA TYR A 57 -14.98 1.13 -8.62
C TYR A 57 -14.97 0.57 -7.18
N GLN A 58 -15.39 -0.68 -6.99
CA GLN A 58 -15.41 -1.38 -5.71
C GLN A 58 -14.01 -1.59 -5.10
N LYS A 59 -12.93 -1.51 -5.90
CA LYS A 59 -11.54 -1.67 -5.46
C LYS A 59 -10.84 -0.31 -5.24
N ARG A 60 -11.48 0.81 -5.60
CA ARG A 60 -10.84 2.13 -5.71
C ARG A 60 -11.23 3.07 -4.57
N GLY A 61 -10.47 4.14 -4.40
CA GLY A 61 -10.81 5.26 -3.51
C GLY A 61 -10.92 4.89 -2.03
N ARG A 62 -9.97 4.11 -1.52
CA ARG A 62 -9.87 3.74 -0.10
C ARG A 62 -8.46 3.99 0.44
N PRO A 63 -7.97 5.23 0.40
CA PRO A 63 -6.61 5.54 0.86
C PRO A 63 -6.47 5.41 2.38
N ASP A 64 -7.57 5.28 3.13
CA ASP A 64 -7.60 4.96 4.55
C ASP A 64 -6.98 3.58 4.86
N ILE A 65 -7.14 2.61 3.97
CA ILE A 65 -6.54 1.27 4.13
C ILE A 65 -5.01 1.38 4.11
N LEU A 66 -4.46 2.14 3.16
CA LEU A 66 -3.02 2.44 3.11
C LEU A 66 -2.59 3.18 4.38
N HIS A 67 -3.37 4.17 4.81
CA HIS A 67 -3.06 4.97 5.99
C HIS A 67 -2.89 4.10 7.25
N PHE A 68 -3.87 3.27 7.56
CA PHE A 68 -3.81 2.37 8.72
C PHE A 68 -2.68 1.36 8.59
N THR A 69 -2.50 0.78 7.41
CA THR A 69 -1.47 -0.24 7.17
C THR A 69 -0.05 0.33 7.32
N LEU A 70 0.19 1.56 6.83
CA LEU A 70 1.48 2.22 7.00
C LEU A 70 1.72 2.64 8.45
N LEU A 71 0.70 3.13 9.17
CA LEU A 71 0.86 3.47 10.59
C LEU A 71 1.23 2.23 11.43
N GLU A 72 0.63 1.08 11.13
CA GLU A 72 0.97 -0.20 11.77
C GLU A 72 2.41 -0.60 11.45
N ALA A 73 2.78 -0.63 10.17
CA ALA A 73 4.10 -1.08 9.73
C ALA A 73 5.24 -0.16 10.22
N LEU A 74 5.08 1.16 10.09
CA LEU A 74 6.11 2.12 10.53
C LEU A 74 6.26 2.16 12.05
N GLY A 75 5.19 1.85 12.79
CA GLY A 75 5.20 1.80 14.25
C GLY A 75 5.78 0.53 14.83
N SER A 76 6.06 -0.50 14.03
CA SER A 76 6.44 -1.81 14.55
C SER A 76 7.88 -1.85 15.08
N PRO A 77 8.17 -2.67 16.12
CA PRO A 77 9.54 -2.94 16.56
C PRO A 77 10.49 -3.29 15.42
N LEU A 78 10.03 -4.08 14.44
CA LEU A 78 10.83 -4.46 13.28
C LEU A 78 11.28 -3.26 12.43
N ASN A 79 10.41 -2.27 12.19
CA ASN A 79 10.77 -1.04 11.48
C ASN A 79 11.75 -0.19 12.30
N LEU A 80 11.50 -0.05 13.61
CA LEU A 80 12.38 0.71 14.52
C LEU A 80 13.79 0.10 14.62
N ALA A 81 13.91 -1.22 14.43
CA ALA A 81 15.19 -1.92 14.36
C ALA A 81 15.89 -1.84 12.99
N GLY A 82 15.26 -1.23 11.97
CA GLY A 82 15.81 -1.12 10.61
C GLY A 82 15.75 -2.42 9.79
N ASN A 83 14.86 -3.34 10.16
CA ASN A 83 14.73 -4.67 9.52
C ASN A 83 13.49 -4.78 8.62
N LEU A 84 12.75 -3.69 8.41
CA LEU A 84 11.58 -3.62 7.55
C LEU A 84 11.78 -2.58 6.44
N GLU A 85 11.56 -2.99 5.20
CA GLU A 85 11.53 -2.12 4.03
C GLU A 85 10.08 -2.05 3.52
N ILE A 86 9.50 -0.86 3.44
CA ILE A 86 8.07 -0.68 3.15
C ILE A 86 7.89 0.00 1.80
N TYR A 87 7.08 -0.62 0.95
CA TYR A 87 6.77 -0.13 -0.40
C TYR A 87 5.28 -0.21 -0.66
N CYS A 88 4.82 0.64 -1.57
CA CYS A 88 3.44 0.65 -2.05
C CYS A 88 3.43 0.65 -3.58
N HIS A 89 2.60 -0.21 -4.17
CA HIS A 89 2.26 -0.21 -5.58
C HIS A 89 0.76 0.01 -5.70
N THR A 90 0.38 1.07 -6.41
CA THR A 90 -1.02 1.52 -6.54
C THR A 90 -1.68 0.96 -7.80
N GLN A 91 -3.01 1.01 -7.84
CA GLN A 91 -3.78 0.59 -9.03
C GLN A 91 -3.52 1.45 -10.27
N ASP A 92 -3.01 2.67 -10.12
CA ASP A 92 -2.59 3.54 -11.22
C ASP A 92 -1.07 3.45 -11.51
N GLU A 93 -0.44 2.33 -11.13
CA GLU A 93 0.99 2.03 -11.39
C GLU A 93 1.98 3.03 -10.77
N ALA A 94 1.61 3.68 -9.66
CA ALA A 94 2.57 4.41 -8.85
C ALA A 94 3.29 3.43 -7.91
N PHE A 95 4.62 3.36 -8.05
CA PHE A 95 5.49 2.73 -7.09
C PHE A 95 6.00 3.79 -6.11
N ILE A 96 5.75 3.58 -4.82
CA ILE A 96 6.09 4.50 -3.75
C ILE A 96 7.06 3.81 -2.80
N GLU A 97 8.24 4.41 -2.66
CA GLU A 97 9.22 4.12 -1.60
C GLU A 97 8.86 4.90 -0.34
N ILE A 98 8.82 4.21 0.81
CA ILE A 98 8.54 4.81 2.10
C ILE A 98 9.78 4.72 2.98
N SER A 99 10.32 5.87 3.39
CA SER A 99 11.43 5.90 4.33
C SER A 99 11.03 5.30 5.68
N PRO A 100 11.84 4.43 6.30
CA PRO A 100 11.54 3.86 7.62
C PRO A 100 11.48 4.92 8.73
N THR A 101 12.06 6.12 8.51
CA THR A 101 12.07 7.25 9.46
C THR A 101 10.86 8.18 9.32
N VAL A 102 10.02 8.00 8.28
CA VAL A 102 8.92 8.92 8.01
C VAL A 102 7.88 8.91 9.13
N ARG A 103 7.48 10.11 9.55
CA ARG A 103 6.39 10.30 10.51
C ARG A 103 5.11 10.70 9.78
N LEU A 104 4.30 9.71 9.41
CA LEU A 104 3.04 9.99 8.69
C LEU A 104 2.04 10.75 9.58
N PRO A 105 1.25 11.68 9.00
CA PRO A 105 0.19 12.34 9.74
C PRO A 105 -0.85 11.32 10.24
N ARG A 106 -1.14 11.32 11.55
CA ARG A 106 -2.19 10.47 12.14
C ARG A 106 -3.61 10.90 11.77
N VAL A 107 -3.80 12.18 11.43
CA VAL A 107 -5.08 12.69 10.96
C VAL A 107 -5.21 12.38 9.48
N TYR A 108 -6.21 11.58 9.13
CA TYR A 108 -6.44 11.09 7.77
C TYR A 108 -6.47 12.19 6.70
N ASP A 109 -7.15 13.31 6.95
CA ASP A 109 -7.19 14.42 5.99
C ASP A 109 -5.80 15.06 5.74
N ARG A 110 -4.90 15.05 6.75
CA ARG A 110 -3.50 15.48 6.57
C ARG A 110 -2.70 14.46 5.77
N PHE A 111 -2.93 13.16 5.99
CA PHE A 111 -2.33 12.10 5.19
C PHE A 111 -2.75 12.18 3.71
N LYS A 112 -4.04 12.47 3.43
CA LYS A 112 -4.48 12.74 2.05
C LYS A 112 -3.81 13.96 1.42
N GLY A 113 -3.57 15.00 2.20
CA GLY A 113 -2.79 16.16 1.76
C GLY A 113 -1.36 15.79 1.37
N LEU A 114 -0.69 14.96 2.19
CA LEU A 114 0.64 14.42 1.91
C LEU A 114 0.66 13.58 0.62
N LEU A 115 -0.31 12.68 0.43
CA LEU A 115 -0.44 11.90 -0.80
C LEU A 115 -0.66 12.81 -2.02
N SER A 116 -1.56 13.79 -1.92
CA SER A 116 -1.81 14.78 -2.98
C SER A 116 -0.52 15.50 -3.40
N GLN A 117 0.28 15.94 -2.42
CA GLN A 117 1.58 16.55 -2.66
C GLN A 117 2.56 15.57 -3.31
N LEU A 118 2.66 14.33 -2.82
CA LEU A 118 3.53 13.33 -3.40
C LEU A 118 3.18 13.06 -4.87
N TYR A 119 1.90 12.96 -5.19
CA TYR A 119 1.43 12.79 -6.57
C TYR A 119 1.81 13.96 -7.48
N LYS A 120 1.87 15.17 -6.92
CA LYS A 120 2.21 16.39 -7.64
C LYS A 120 3.72 16.56 -7.84
N GLU A 121 4.51 16.23 -6.83
CA GLU A 121 5.94 16.54 -6.78
C GLU A 121 6.83 15.33 -7.09
N GLY A 122 6.29 14.10 -6.98
CA GLY A 122 7.02 12.84 -7.14
C GLY A 122 7.93 12.50 -5.97
N ILE A 123 8.21 13.45 -5.07
CA ILE A 123 9.10 13.26 -3.93
C ILE A 123 8.64 14.13 -2.77
N ILE A 124 8.70 13.58 -1.55
CA ILE A 124 8.57 14.35 -0.30
C ILE A 124 9.90 14.26 0.42
N LYS A 125 10.42 15.41 0.82
CA LYS A 125 11.68 15.53 1.55
C LYS A 125 11.56 16.49 2.73
N THR A 126 12.45 16.36 3.71
CA THR A 126 12.60 17.35 4.79
C THR A 126 13.29 18.62 4.27
N ASP A 127 13.30 19.67 5.09
CA ASP A 127 14.01 20.91 4.78
C ASP A 127 15.53 20.68 4.66
N GLU A 128 16.06 19.68 5.39
CA GLU A 128 17.44 19.22 5.32
C GLU A 128 17.74 18.32 4.10
N GLY A 129 16.70 17.98 3.31
CA GLY A 129 16.83 17.21 2.08
C GLY A 129 16.73 15.69 2.24
N GLU A 130 16.42 15.17 3.43
CA GLU A 130 16.16 13.74 3.63
C GLU A 130 14.90 13.34 2.86
N VAL A 131 14.98 12.31 2.01
CA VAL A 131 13.84 11.84 1.22
C VAL A 131 12.97 10.93 2.09
N LEU A 132 11.73 11.34 2.31
CA LEU A 132 10.76 10.62 3.14
C LEU A 132 9.87 9.70 2.31
N LEU A 133 9.43 10.17 1.14
CA LEU A 133 8.63 9.41 0.19
C LEU A 133 9.15 9.69 -1.22
N ARG A 134 9.23 8.66 -2.06
CA ARG A 134 9.56 8.81 -3.49
C ARG A 134 8.58 8.03 -4.31
N MET A 135 8.05 8.64 -5.36
CA MET A 135 7.09 8.03 -6.27
C MET A 135 7.68 7.96 -7.68
N GLU A 136 7.59 6.79 -8.29
CA GLU A 136 7.97 6.52 -9.68
C GLU A 136 6.82 5.77 -10.36
N ARG A 137 6.79 5.77 -11.70
CA ARG A 137 5.84 4.95 -12.46
C ARG A 137 6.52 3.65 -12.85
N LYS A 138 6.00 2.52 -12.36
CA LYS A 138 6.49 1.17 -12.63
C LYS A 138 5.33 0.20 -12.65
N ASN A 139 5.32 -0.71 -13.61
CA ASN A 139 4.41 -1.85 -13.54
C ASN A 139 4.84 -2.82 -12.43
N MET A 140 3.98 -3.81 -12.14
CA MET A 140 4.19 -4.65 -10.96
C MET A 140 5.43 -5.54 -11.08
N ALA A 141 5.72 -6.05 -12.28
CA ALA A 141 6.90 -6.86 -12.56
C ALA A 141 8.20 -6.06 -12.39
N GLU A 142 8.25 -4.83 -12.91
CA GLU A 142 9.37 -3.90 -12.74
C GLU A 142 9.62 -3.57 -11.27
N THR A 143 8.55 -3.30 -10.51
CA THR A 143 8.65 -3.07 -9.07
C THR A 143 9.34 -4.24 -8.37
N ILE A 144 8.84 -5.47 -8.51
CA ILE A 144 9.43 -6.64 -7.83
C ILE A 144 10.87 -6.87 -8.28
N SER A 145 11.15 -6.76 -9.57
CA SER A 145 12.52 -6.90 -10.09
C SER A 145 13.46 -5.84 -9.51
N SER A 146 13.01 -4.60 -9.34
CA SER A 146 13.82 -3.52 -8.76
C SER A 146 14.10 -3.73 -7.28
N LEU A 147 13.18 -4.37 -6.57
CA LEU A 147 13.32 -4.70 -5.15
C LEU A 147 14.28 -5.85 -4.90
N LYS A 148 14.54 -6.73 -5.88
CA LYS A 148 15.47 -7.87 -5.77
C LYS A 148 15.24 -8.72 -4.49
N PRO A 149 14.02 -9.23 -4.26
CA PRO A 149 13.77 -10.15 -3.16
C PRO A 149 14.44 -11.51 -3.39
N GLU A 150 14.76 -12.22 -2.32
CA GLU A 150 15.25 -13.60 -2.42
C GLU A 150 14.11 -14.59 -2.71
N LYS A 151 12.94 -14.35 -2.09
CA LYS A 151 11.69 -15.03 -2.40
C LYS A 151 10.49 -14.10 -2.27
N THR A 152 9.47 -14.34 -3.08
CA THR A 152 8.23 -13.54 -3.12
C THR A 152 7.00 -14.34 -2.68
N TYR A 153 6.33 -13.86 -1.63
CA TYR A 153 5.13 -14.47 -1.05
C TYR A 153 3.92 -13.56 -1.24
N LEU A 154 2.78 -14.12 -1.63
CA LEU A 154 1.50 -13.43 -1.63
C LEU A 154 0.68 -13.80 -0.41
N LEU A 155 0.29 -12.82 0.40
CA LEU A 155 -0.64 -13.05 1.50
C LEU A 155 -2.09 -12.96 1.01
N THR A 156 -2.80 -14.09 1.03
CA THR A 156 -4.16 -14.20 0.51
C THR A 156 -4.95 -15.30 1.22
N GLU A 157 -6.26 -15.08 1.41
CA GLU A 157 -7.15 -16.06 2.02
C GLU A 157 -7.27 -17.36 1.21
N LYS A 158 -6.98 -17.28 -0.10
CA LYS A 158 -6.98 -18.43 -1.03
C LYS A 158 -5.65 -19.19 -1.04
N GLY A 159 -4.66 -18.73 -0.28
CA GLY A 159 -3.35 -19.36 -0.16
C GLY A 159 -3.41 -20.59 0.73
N ARG A 160 -2.36 -21.41 0.70
CA ARG A 160 -2.24 -22.52 1.65
C ARG A 160 -2.07 -21.95 3.06
N LYS A 161 -2.66 -22.61 4.05
CA LYS A 161 -2.54 -22.17 5.44
C LYS A 161 -1.08 -22.29 5.89
N ALA A 162 -0.48 -21.16 6.26
CA ALA A 162 0.87 -21.14 6.81
C ALA A 162 0.81 -21.27 8.33
N SER A 163 1.62 -22.18 8.90
CA SER A 163 1.79 -22.23 10.35
C SER A 163 2.68 -21.09 10.84
N ARG A 164 2.65 -20.80 12.14
CA ARG A 164 3.57 -19.82 12.73
C ARG A 164 5.01 -20.28 12.59
N GLU A 165 5.25 -21.57 12.81
CA GLU A 165 6.56 -22.20 12.72
C GLU A 165 7.14 -22.06 11.31
N GLU A 166 6.32 -22.29 10.29
CA GLU A 166 6.73 -22.12 8.90
C GLU A 166 7.11 -20.67 8.56
N LEU A 167 6.31 -19.70 9.01
CA LEU A 167 6.64 -18.28 8.81
C LEU A 167 7.95 -17.90 9.53
N ARG A 168 8.16 -18.39 10.76
CA ARG A 168 9.44 -18.21 11.47
C ARG A 168 10.61 -18.83 10.71
N GLU A 169 10.44 -20.02 10.15
CA GLU A 169 11.46 -20.65 9.32
C GLU A 169 11.79 -19.81 8.08
N ILE A 170 10.79 -19.21 7.43
CA ILE A 170 11.00 -18.27 6.32
C ILE A 170 11.88 -17.10 6.78
N PHE A 171 11.55 -16.46 7.90
CA PHE A 171 12.31 -15.32 8.42
C PHE A 171 13.73 -15.69 8.88
N GLN A 172 13.98 -16.93 9.28
CA GLN A 172 15.29 -17.42 9.69
C GLN A 172 16.16 -17.86 8.50
N LYS A 173 15.56 -18.45 7.47
CA LYS A 173 16.29 -19.08 6.35
C LYS A 173 16.47 -18.15 5.14
N ILE A 174 15.56 -17.20 4.95
CA ILE A 174 15.56 -16.32 3.77
C ILE A 174 15.98 -14.94 4.25
N ALA A 175 17.07 -14.42 3.70
CA ALA A 175 17.67 -13.18 4.19
C ALA A 175 16.84 -11.94 3.80
N ARG A 176 16.14 -12.01 2.66
CA ARG A 176 15.34 -10.89 2.15
C ARG A 176 14.01 -11.32 1.52
N PRO A 177 13.07 -11.86 2.33
CA PRO A 177 11.77 -12.29 1.85
C PRO A 177 10.87 -11.07 1.57
N LEU A 178 10.12 -11.12 0.48
CA LEU A 178 9.09 -10.13 0.14
C LEU A 178 7.71 -10.70 0.39
N PHE A 179 6.88 -9.93 1.11
CA PHE A 179 5.47 -10.24 1.33
C PHE A 179 4.60 -9.20 0.65
N MET A 180 3.81 -9.66 -0.31
CA MET A 180 2.79 -8.86 -0.99
C MET A 180 1.49 -8.90 -0.17
N VAL A 181 0.95 -7.73 0.16
CA VAL A 181 -0.33 -7.57 0.86
C VAL A 181 -1.24 -6.66 0.07
N GLY A 182 -2.45 -7.13 -0.25
CA GLY A 182 -3.45 -6.33 -0.95
C GLY A 182 -3.93 -5.15 -0.08
N CYS A 183 -3.82 -3.94 -0.60
CA CYS A 183 -4.18 -2.71 0.12
C CYS A 183 -5.42 -2.03 -0.48
N TYR A 184 -6.49 -2.81 -0.58
CA TYR A 184 -7.76 -2.44 -1.21
C TYR A 184 -8.95 -3.13 -0.50
N PRO A 185 -10.19 -2.60 -0.63
CA PRO A 185 -11.32 -3.07 0.17
C PRO A 185 -11.94 -4.40 -0.32
N HIS A 186 -12.09 -4.57 -1.63
CA HIS A 186 -12.86 -5.67 -2.22
C HIS A 186 -12.24 -6.16 -3.52
N GLY A 187 -12.64 -7.38 -3.91
CA GLY A 187 -12.16 -8.05 -5.11
C GLY A 187 -10.97 -8.97 -4.85
N ASP A 188 -10.56 -9.65 -5.91
CA ASP A 188 -9.41 -10.53 -5.91
C ASP A 188 -8.16 -9.82 -6.43
N PHE A 189 -7.00 -10.42 -6.18
CA PHE A 189 -5.76 -10.02 -6.83
C PHE A 189 -5.86 -10.20 -8.34
N SER A 190 -5.19 -9.32 -9.08
CA SER A 190 -5.01 -9.46 -10.52
C SER A 190 -4.23 -10.74 -10.84
N GLU A 191 -4.43 -11.27 -12.04
CA GLU A 191 -3.67 -12.44 -12.51
C GLU A 191 -2.17 -12.13 -12.65
N GLU A 192 -1.81 -10.87 -12.91
CA GLU A 192 -0.43 -10.42 -12.91
C GLU A 192 0.20 -10.55 -11.51
N THR A 193 -0.43 -9.99 -10.49
CA THR A 193 0.05 -10.05 -9.10
C THR A 193 0.18 -11.48 -8.60
N LYS A 194 -0.79 -12.36 -8.94
CA LYS A 194 -0.72 -13.78 -8.57
C LYS A 194 0.48 -14.49 -9.19
N ARG A 195 0.75 -14.26 -10.48
CA ARG A 195 1.87 -14.89 -11.21
C ARG A 195 3.25 -14.46 -10.72
N LEU A 196 3.34 -13.27 -10.12
CA LEU A 196 4.59 -12.74 -9.59
C LEU A 196 4.96 -13.33 -8.21
N ALA A 197 4.03 -14.03 -7.56
CA ALA A 197 4.31 -14.74 -6.32
C ALA A 197 4.87 -16.13 -6.59
N GLU A 198 5.89 -16.53 -5.84
CA GLU A 198 6.41 -17.91 -5.87
C GLU A 198 5.56 -18.84 -5.00
N ASP A 199 4.98 -18.31 -3.93
CA ASP A 199 4.06 -19.02 -3.04
C ASP A 199 2.96 -18.09 -2.52
N SER A 200 1.81 -18.66 -2.20
CA SER A 200 0.64 -17.92 -1.68
C SER A 200 0.24 -18.48 -0.33
N LEU A 201 0.31 -17.64 0.70
CA LEU A 201 0.12 -18.03 2.10
C LEU A 201 -1.13 -17.38 2.69
N SER A 202 -1.88 -18.16 3.47
CA SER A 202 -2.99 -17.68 4.29
C SER A 202 -2.59 -17.66 5.76
N LEU A 203 -2.80 -16.50 6.41
CA LEU A 203 -2.47 -16.28 7.83
C LEU A 203 -3.61 -16.64 8.81
N SER A 204 -4.80 -16.96 8.28
CA SER A 204 -6.04 -17.09 9.04
C SER A 204 -7.10 -17.84 8.22
N ASP A 205 -7.97 -18.58 8.90
CA ASP A 205 -9.14 -19.22 8.26
C ASP A 205 -10.22 -18.21 7.86
N LYS A 206 -10.09 -16.96 8.33
CA LYS A 206 -10.98 -15.84 7.99
C LYS A 206 -10.20 -14.78 7.23
N ARG A 207 -10.89 -14.11 6.31
CA ARG A 207 -10.41 -12.90 5.66
C ARG A 207 -10.00 -11.86 6.70
N LEU A 208 -8.84 -11.23 6.47
CA LEU A 208 -8.30 -10.18 7.32
C LEU A 208 -8.27 -8.85 6.56
N GLU A 209 -8.38 -7.76 7.31
CA GLU A 209 -8.05 -6.42 6.81
C GLU A 209 -6.54 -6.32 6.55
N ALA A 210 -6.13 -5.44 5.63
CA ALA A 210 -4.72 -5.29 5.23
C ALA A 210 -3.80 -5.03 6.44
N TRP A 211 -4.17 -4.06 7.30
CA TRP A 211 -3.41 -3.75 8.51
C TRP A 211 -3.39 -4.90 9.52
N THR A 212 -4.44 -5.71 9.60
CA THR A 212 -4.46 -6.90 10.47
C THR A 212 -3.56 -8.01 9.95
N ALA A 213 -3.54 -8.24 8.64
CA ALA A 213 -2.62 -9.20 8.02
C ALA A 213 -1.16 -8.77 8.23
N VAL A 214 -0.85 -7.48 8.01
CA VAL A 214 0.46 -6.90 8.27
C VAL A 214 0.84 -7.02 9.74
N SER A 215 -0.03 -6.61 10.67
CA SER A 215 0.21 -6.73 12.12
C SER A 215 0.58 -8.16 12.52
N ARG A 216 -0.19 -9.17 12.07
CA ARG A 216 0.11 -10.58 12.35
C ARG A 216 1.44 -11.04 11.76
N LEU A 217 1.74 -10.66 10.52
CA LEU A 217 3.01 -10.99 9.88
C LEU A 217 4.18 -10.42 10.67
N LEU A 218 4.10 -9.14 11.05
CA LEU A 218 5.15 -8.44 11.79
C LEU A 218 5.35 -9.04 13.18
N CYS A 219 4.28 -9.34 13.92
CA CYS A 219 4.42 -10.00 15.22
C CYS A 219 5.13 -11.36 15.13
N ILE A 220 4.89 -12.15 14.07
CA ILE A 220 5.57 -13.43 13.89
C ILE A 220 7.04 -13.24 13.50
N ALA A 221 7.35 -12.18 12.74
CA ALA A 221 8.71 -11.83 12.36
C ALA A 221 9.57 -11.29 13.51
N GLU A 222 8.92 -10.72 14.53
CA GLU A 222 9.56 -10.15 15.72
C GLU A 222 9.88 -11.20 16.80
N GLU A 223 9.27 -12.39 16.72
CA GLU A 223 9.49 -13.54 17.60
C GLU A 223 10.72 -14.38 17.18
#